data_AF-A0AAV7JWD1-F1
#
_entry.id   AF-A0AAV7JWD1-F1
#
_cell.length_a   1.000
_cell.length_b   1.000
_cell.length_c   1.000
_cell.angle_alpha   90.00
_cell.angle_beta   90.00
_cell.angle_gamma   90.00
#
_symmetry.space_group_name_H-M   'P 1'
#
loop_
_entity.id
_entity.type
_entity.pdbx_description
1 polymer ?
#
loop_
_entity_poly.entity_id
_entity_poly.type
_entity_poly.pdbx_seq_one_letter_code
_entity_poly.pdbx_strand_id
1 'polypeptide(L)'
;MWEQIRLLCPLAQPQQMLLDFEKGAITSLEPNTVVKCCFFHLTQNIWRYVQSTYTHDEELAMRIRRIPTLAFARPADVPDLFDQVAMDLPLRLR
;
A
#
# COMPACT_ATOMS: atom_id res chain seq x y z
N MET A 1 18.87 -4.12 -0.25
CA MET A 1 18.09 -5.30 0.18
C MET A 1 18.21 -6.47 -0.79
N TRP A 2 17.72 -6.36 -2.03
CA TRP A 2 17.77 -7.49 -2.99
C TRP A 2 19.20 -8.00 -3.26
N GLU A 3 20.17 -7.08 -3.41
CA GLU A 3 21.58 -7.45 -3.55
C GLU A 3 22.12 -8.24 -2.35
N GLN A 4 21.71 -7.90 -1.13
CA GLN A 4 22.10 -8.63 0.08
C GLN A 4 21.49 -10.04 0.10
N ILE A 5 20.23 -10.20 -0.35
CA ILE A 5 19.60 -11.51 -0.47
C ILE A 5 20.36 -12.38 -1.48
N ARG A 6 20.81 -11.81 -2.61
CA ARG A 6 21.65 -12.52 -3.59
C ARG A 6 22.99 -12.96 -3.04
N LEU A 7 23.63 -12.14 -2.19
CA LEU A 7 24.87 -12.53 -1.53
C LEU A 7 24.67 -13.71 -0.57
N LEU A 8 23.54 -13.73 0.15
CA LEU A 8 23.22 -14.78 1.12
C LEU A 8 22.67 -16.05 0.46
N CYS A 9 21.98 -15.92 -0.66
CA CYS A 9 21.40 -17.03 -1.40
C CYS A 9 21.55 -16.82 -2.92
N PRO A 10 22.72 -17.12 -3.50
CA PRO A 10 23.02 -16.83 -4.91
C PRO A 10 22.13 -17.55 -5.91
N LEU A 11 21.52 -18.67 -5.51
CA LEU A 11 20.63 -19.48 -6.34
C LEU A 11 19.15 -19.12 -6.17
N ALA A 12 18.83 -18.10 -5.35
CA ALA A 12 17.45 -17.68 -5.15
C ALA A 12 16.83 -17.14 -6.45
N GLN A 13 15.76 -17.78 -6.90
CA GLN A 13 14.92 -17.34 -8.02
C GLN A 13 13.48 -17.21 -7.53
N PRO A 14 13.16 -16.15 -6.75
CA PRO A 14 11.83 -15.98 -6.21
C PRO A 14 10.83 -15.75 -7.34
N GLN A 15 9.77 -16.55 -7.38
CA GLN A 15 8.67 -16.36 -8.33
C GLN A 15 7.73 -15.25 -7.86
N GLN A 16 7.62 -15.07 -6.54
CA GLN A 16 6.79 -14.06 -5.91
C GLN A 16 7.52 -13.42 -4.73
N MET A 17 7.32 -12.12 -4.55
CA MET A 17 7.81 -11.39 -3.37
C MET A 17 6.71 -10.53 -2.80
N LEU A 18 6.55 -10.59 -1.48
CA LEU A 18 5.66 -9.70 -0.72
C LEU A 18 6.53 -8.61 -0.09
N LEU A 19 6.33 -7.36 -0.50
CA LEU A 19 7.12 -6.22 -0.06
C LEU A 19 6.24 -5.09 0.47
N ASP A 20 6.85 -4.14 1.14
CA ASP A 20 6.23 -2.84 1.42
C ASP A 20 6.22 -1.96 0.16
N PHE A 21 5.51 -0.84 0.21
CA PHE A 21 5.30 0.07 -0.91
C PHE A 21 6.54 0.96 -1.20
N GLU A 22 7.73 0.49 -0.87
CA GLU A 22 8.98 1.20 -1.12
C GLU A 22 9.38 1.08 -2.60
N LYS A 23 9.29 2.19 -3.33
CA LYS A 23 9.62 2.25 -4.75
C LYS A 23 11.01 1.67 -5.04
N GLY A 24 12.02 2.01 -4.25
CA GLY A 24 13.38 1.51 -4.44
C GLY A 24 13.49 -0.01 -4.31
N ALA A 25 12.77 -0.60 -3.34
CA ALA A 25 12.71 -2.05 -3.17
C ALA A 25 12.02 -2.71 -4.38
N ILE A 26 10.86 -2.19 -4.79
CA ILE A 26 10.09 -2.70 -5.94
C ILE A 26 10.91 -2.63 -7.23
N THR A 27 11.58 -1.50 -7.50
CA THR A 27 12.38 -1.31 -8.72
C THR A 27 13.68 -2.11 -8.74
N SER A 28 14.19 -2.52 -7.57
CA SER A 28 15.42 -3.32 -7.47
C SER A 28 15.22 -4.80 -7.80
N LEU A 29 13.98 -5.25 -7.95
CA LEU A 29 13.65 -6.65 -8.20
C LEU A 29 13.81 -7.05 -9.68
N GLU A 30 14.11 -8.32 -9.88
CA GLU A 30 14.24 -8.92 -11.20
C GLU A 30 12.91 -8.90 -11.98
N PRO A 31 12.91 -8.66 -13.30
CA PRO A 31 11.70 -8.55 -14.12
C PRO A 31 10.77 -9.77 -14.08
N ASN A 32 11.31 -10.95 -13.78
CA ASN A 32 10.57 -12.22 -13.73
C ASN A 32 9.95 -12.54 -12.37
N THR A 33 10.06 -11.64 -11.39
CA THR A 33 9.47 -11.81 -10.06
C THR A 33 8.14 -11.08 -9.98
N VAL A 34 7.07 -11.78 -9.60
CA VAL A 34 5.79 -11.12 -9.33
C VAL A 34 5.87 -10.40 -7.99
N VAL A 35 5.78 -9.07 -8.04
CA VAL A 35 5.75 -8.23 -6.84
C VAL A 35 4.32 -8.10 -6.34
N LYS A 36 4.11 -8.44 -5.07
CA LYS A 36 2.88 -8.17 -4.32
C LYS A 36 3.22 -7.20 -3.20
N CYS A 37 2.33 -6.25 -2.95
CA CYS A 37 2.52 -5.31 -1.84
C CYS A 37 1.75 -5.77 -0.60
N CYS A 38 2.33 -5.53 0.58
CA CYS A 38 1.78 -5.98 1.85
C CYS A 38 0.55 -5.16 2.27
N PHE A 39 -0.64 -5.80 2.25
CA PHE A 39 -1.90 -5.17 2.68
C PHE A 39 -1.89 -4.76 4.16
N PHE A 40 -1.23 -5.54 5.02
CA PHE A 40 -1.12 -5.24 6.44
C PHE A 40 -0.35 -3.93 6.66
N HIS A 41 0.82 -3.77 6.01
CA HIS A 41 1.62 -2.55 6.14
C HIS A 41 0.97 -1.35 5.44
N LEU A 42 0.21 -1.55 4.35
CA LEU A 42 -0.63 -0.50 3.77
C LEU A 42 -1.63 0.05 4.81
N THR A 43 -2.40 -0.85 5.42
CA THR A 43 -3.43 -0.50 6.39
C THR A 43 -2.83 0.15 7.63
N GLN A 44 -1.72 -0.38 8.13
CA GLN A 44 -1.01 0.16 9.28
C GLN A 44 -0.48 1.57 8.99
N ASN A 45 0.12 1.80 7.81
CA ASN A 45 0.65 3.12 7.44
C ASN A 45 -0.46 4.17 7.33
N ILE A 46 -1.59 3.83 6.71
CA ILE A 46 -2.76 4.70 6.66
C ILE A 46 -3.23 5.02 8.07
N TRP A 47 -3.41 4.00 8.93
CA TRP A 47 -3.86 4.20 10.30
C TRP A 47 -2.91 5.11 11.10
N ARG A 48 -1.59 4.90 11.02
CA ARG A 48 -0.61 5.73 11.73
C ARG A 48 -0.63 7.18 11.28
N TYR A 49 -0.81 7.43 9.98
CA TYR A 49 -0.91 8.79 9.43
C TYR A 49 -2.14 9.53 9.97
N VAL A 50 -3.25 8.81 10.15
CA VAL A 50 -4.54 9.41 10.48
C VAL A 50 -4.84 9.43 11.98
N GLN A 51 -4.16 8.61 12.77
CA GLN A 51 -4.45 8.38 14.19
C GLN A 51 -4.48 9.66 15.04
N SER A 52 -3.57 10.62 14.79
CA SER A 52 -3.48 11.86 15.55
C SER A 52 -4.52 12.91 15.17
N THR A 53 -5.17 12.76 14.01
CA THR A 53 -6.00 13.82 13.43
C THR A 53 -7.50 13.59 13.68
N TYR A 54 -7.90 12.37 14.09
CA TYR A 54 -9.32 11.95 14.15
C TYR A 54 -9.70 11.19 15.42
N THR A 55 -8.91 11.28 16.49
CA THR A 55 -9.22 10.63 17.79
C THR A 55 -10.59 11.02 18.35
N HIS A 56 -11.18 12.10 17.85
CA HIS A 56 -12.49 12.62 18.24
C HIS A 56 -13.51 12.69 17.08
N ASP A 57 -13.19 12.14 15.91
CA ASP A 57 -14.04 12.17 14.71
C ASP A 57 -14.21 10.76 14.14
N GLU A 58 -15.19 10.04 14.67
CA GLU A 58 -15.47 8.64 14.33
C GLU A 58 -15.92 8.47 12.88
N GLU A 59 -16.69 9.43 12.35
CA GLU A 59 -17.16 9.41 10.98
C GLU A 59 -15.99 9.49 9.99
N LEU A 60 -15.03 10.37 10.28
CA LEU A 60 -13.83 10.50 9.48
C LEU A 60 -12.93 9.27 9.58
N ALA A 61 -12.80 8.68 10.77
CA ALA A 61 -12.10 7.41 10.95
C ALA A 61 -12.71 6.30 10.07
N MET A 62 -14.04 6.23 9.97
CA MET A 62 -14.75 5.28 9.10
C MET A 62 -14.50 5.55 7.62
N ARG A 63 -14.52 6.81 7.19
CA ARG A 63 -14.24 7.18 5.79
C ARG A 63 -12.82 6.80 5.38
N ILE A 64 -11.83 7.06 6.23
CA ILE A 64 -10.41 6.74 5.98
C ILE A 64 -10.18 5.22 5.89
N ARG A 65 -10.90 4.42 6.68
CA ARG A 65 -10.83 2.94 6.61
C ARG A 65 -11.26 2.36 5.25
N ARG A 66 -11.87 3.16 4.37
CA ARG A 66 -12.19 2.75 2.99
C ARG A 66 -10.97 2.81 2.07
N ILE A 67 -9.94 3.61 2.37
CA ILE A 67 -8.76 3.74 1.52
C ILE A 67 -8.04 2.39 1.32
N PRO A 68 -7.75 1.58 2.36
CA PRO A 68 -7.14 0.26 2.16
C PRO A 68 -7.97 -0.67 1.27
N THR A 69 -9.31 -0.53 1.25
CA THR A 69 -10.19 -1.42 0.47
C THR A 69 -9.98 -1.32 -1.04
N LEU A 70 -9.35 -0.24 -1.52
CA LEU A 70 -8.94 -0.08 -2.91
C LEU A 70 -7.96 -1.17 -3.37
N ALA A 71 -7.26 -1.83 -2.44
CA ALA A 71 -6.41 -2.99 -2.74
C ALA A 71 -7.19 -4.19 -3.32
N PHE A 72 -8.51 -4.23 -3.14
CA PHE A 72 -9.39 -5.28 -3.68
C PHE A 72 -10.08 -4.87 -4.98
N ALA A 73 -9.89 -3.64 -5.46
CA ALA A 73 -10.41 -3.19 -6.73
C ALA A 73 -9.62 -3.79 -7.90
N ARG A 74 -10.25 -3.87 -9.08
CA ARG A 74 -9.50 -4.16 -10.30
C ARG A 74 -8.57 -2.98 -10.59
N PRO A 75 -7.33 -3.20 -11.07
CA PRO A 75 -6.38 -2.10 -11.30
C PRO A 75 -6.91 -0.96 -12.17
N ALA A 76 -7.75 -1.28 -13.16
CA ALA A 76 -8.36 -0.31 -14.05
C ALA A 76 -9.39 0.60 -13.35
N ASP A 77 -10.02 0.13 -12.27
CA ASP A 77 -11.05 0.88 -11.53
C ASP A 77 -10.46 1.70 -10.37
N VAL A 78 -9.18 1.47 -10.02
CA VAL A 78 -8.53 2.12 -8.87
C VAL A 78 -8.57 3.64 -8.95
N PRO A 79 -8.28 4.32 -10.10
CA PRO A 79 -8.35 5.77 -10.17
C PRO A 79 -9.74 6.32 -9.83
N ASP A 80 -10.79 5.78 -10.46
CA ASP A 80 -12.16 6.25 -10.26
C ASP A 80 -12.65 6.00 -8.83
N LEU A 81 -12.33 4.82 -8.26
CA LEU A 81 -12.69 4.49 -6.88
C LEU A 81 -11.89 5.33 -5.87
N PHE A 82 -10.63 5.64 -6.16
CA PHE A 82 -9.83 6.54 -5.34
C PHE A 82 -10.45 7.93 -5.30
N ASP A 83 -10.83 8.49 -6.46
CA ASP A 83 -11.47 9.80 -6.54
C ASP A 83 -12.77 9.85 -5.75
N GLN A 84 -13.59 8.79 -5.81
CA GLN A 84 -14.81 8.67 -5.01
C GLN A 84 -14.51 8.67 -3.50
N VAL A 85 -13.52 7.87 -3.06
CA VAL A 85 -13.12 7.86 -1.65
C VAL A 85 -12.56 9.22 -1.22
N ALA A 86 -11.77 9.88 -2.06
CA ALA A 86 -11.18 11.18 -1.79
C ALA A 86 -12.24 12.30 -1.70
N MET A 87 -13.28 12.26 -2.56
CA MET A 87 -14.41 13.18 -2.49
C MET A 87 -15.18 13.08 -1.16
N ASP A 88 -15.22 11.89 -0.55
CA ASP A 88 -15.84 11.69 0.75
C ASP A 88 -14.97 12.20 1.91
N LEU A 89 -13.68 12.44 1.70
CA LEU A 89 -12.78 12.98 2.72
C LEU A 89 -12.95 14.51 2.88
N PRO A 90 -12.73 15.06 4.08
CA PRO A 90 -12.67 16.50 4.29
C PRO A 90 -11.59 17.15 3.43
N LEU A 91 -11.82 18.39 3.01
CA LEU A 91 -10.92 19.17 2.13
C LEU A 91 -9.45 19.18 2.58
N ARG A 92 -9.17 19.14 3.89
CA ARG A 92 -7.80 19.11 4.43
C ARG A 92 -7.03 17.81 4.14
N LEU A 93 -7.69 16.79 3.59
CA LEU A 93 -7.15 15.47 3.26
C LEU A 93 -7.33 15.09 1.79
N ARG A 94 -7.85 16.02 0.99
CA ARG A 94 -7.93 15.87 -0.46
C ARG A 94 -6.64 16.35 -1.10
#